data_AF-A0A6M1XQ58-F1
#
_entry.id   AF-A0A6M1XQ58-F1
#
_cell.length_a   1.000
_cell.length_b   1.000
_cell.length_c   1.000
_cell.angle_alpha   90.00
_cell.angle_beta   90.00
_cell.angle_gamma   90.00
#
_symmetry.space_group_name_H-M   'P 1'
#
loop_
_entity.id
_entity.type
_entity.pdbx_description
1 polymer ?
#
loop_
_entity_poly.entity_id
_entity_poly.type
_entity_poly.pdbx_seq_one_letter_code
_entity_poly.pdbx_strand_id
1 'polypeptide(L)'
;MLKEFKMIEAVAPDMLDVLQERFQILRNIYWMQPIGRRSLSETMGITERVLRTETDVLKQLNLIEPSKSGMTLTERGLEVYQGLELV
;
A
#
# COMPACT_ATOMS: atom_id res chain seq x y z
N MET A 1 25.72 -3.67 -2.11
CA MET A 1 24.58 -2.78 -2.43
C MET A 1 24.10 -2.91 -3.88
N LEU A 2 24.73 -2.28 -4.90
CA LEU A 2 24.23 -2.35 -6.29
C LEU A 2 24.17 -3.77 -6.88
N LYS A 3 25.11 -4.64 -6.49
CA LYS A 3 25.14 -6.04 -6.93
C LYS A 3 24.01 -6.87 -6.30
N GLU A 4 23.68 -6.63 -5.03
CA GLU A 4 22.54 -7.31 -4.38
C GLU A 4 21.21 -6.85 -4.99
N PHE A 5 21.08 -5.55 -5.29
CA PHE A 5 19.87 -5.01 -5.93
C PHE A 5 19.59 -5.68 -7.28
N LYS A 6 20.61 -5.84 -8.13
CA LYS A 6 20.48 -6.58 -9.40
C LYS A 6 20.04 -8.03 -9.23
N MET A 7 20.45 -8.70 -8.14
CA MET A 7 19.99 -10.07 -7.85
C MET A 7 18.53 -10.09 -7.42
N ILE A 8 18.09 -9.07 -6.66
CA ILE A 8 16.68 -8.92 -6.28
C ILE A 8 15.83 -8.63 -7.52
N GLU A 9 16.22 -7.71 -8.39
CA GLU A 9 15.51 -7.44 -9.66
C GLU A 9 15.36 -8.70 -10.53
N ALA A 10 16.35 -9.58 -10.53
CA ALA A 10 16.27 -10.83 -11.30
C ALA A 10 15.21 -11.82 -10.77
N VAL A 11 14.86 -11.75 -9.47
CA VAL A 11 13.89 -12.64 -8.81
C VAL A 11 12.52 -11.96 -8.64
N ALA A 12 12.52 -10.64 -8.48
CA ALA A 12 11.35 -9.80 -8.27
C ALA A 12 11.43 -8.58 -9.21
N PRO A 13 11.25 -8.79 -10.53
CA PRO A 13 11.41 -7.72 -11.52
C PRO A 13 10.44 -6.57 -11.32
N ASP A 14 9.24 -6.86 -10.82
CA ASP A 14 8.15 -5.88 -10.65
C ASP A 14 8.15 -5.24 -9.25
N MET A 15 9.23 -5.40 -8.47
CA MET A 15 9.28 -4.96 -7.07
C MET A 15 9.04 -3.45 -6.92
N LEU A 16 9.59 -2.64 -7.82
CA LEU A 16 9.42 -1.18 -7.78
C LEU A 16 7.98 -0.78 -8.10
N ASP A 17 7.34 -1.42 -9.08
CA ASP A 17 5.96 -1.14 -9.45
C ASP A 17 5.00 -1.51 -8.30
N VAL A 18 5.21 -2.67 -7.69
CA VAL A 18 4.43 -3.11 -6.51
C VAL A 18 4.64 -2.17 -5.32
N LEU A 19 5.86 -1.70 -5.10
CA LEU A 19 6.16 -0.72 -4.04
C LEU A 19 5.44 0.59 -4.29
N GLN A 20 5.48 1.10 -5.52
CA GLN A 20 4.83 2.35 -5.91
C GLN A 20 3.30 2.24 -5.74
N GLU A 21 2.70 1.15 -6.18
CA GLU A 21 1.26 0.91 -6.04
C GLU A 21 0.84 0.86 -4.57
N ARG A 22 1.54 0.08 -3.75
CA ARG A 22 1.24 -0.04 -2.30
C ARG A 22 1.46 1.26 -1.56
N PHE A 23 2.50 2.01 -1.90
CA PHE A 23 2.73 3.31 -1.32
C PHE A 23 1.59 4.28 -1.66
N GLN A 24 1.11 4.27 -2.91
CA GLN A 24 -0.03 5.08 -3.31
C GLN A 24 -1.31 4.68 -2.57
N ILE A 25 -1.53 3.39 -2.29
CA ILE A 25 -2.64 2.92 -1.44
C ILE A 25 -2.52 3.47 -0.02
N LEU A 26 -1.35 3.32 0.62
CA LEU A 26 -1.10 3.82 1.98
C LEU A 26 -1.30 5.34 2.06
N ARG A 27 -0.79 6.09 1.07
CA ARG A 27 -1.02 7.53 0.93
C ARG A 27 -2.50 7.85 0.90
N ASN A 28 -3.27 7.26 -0.02
CA ASN A 28 -4.69 7.57 -0.14
C ASN A 28 -5.48 7.22 1.12
N ILE A 29 -5.13 6.12 1.81
CA ILE A 29 -5.72 5.80 3.11
C ILE A 29 -5.35 6.87 4.14
N TYR A 30 -4.08 7.28 4.26
CA TYR A 30 -3.67 8.33 5.21
C TYR A 30 -4.48 9.62 5.06
N TRP A 31 -4.69 10.09 3.82
CA TRP A 31 -5.38 11.34 3.55
C TRP A 31 -6.91 11.27 3.70
N MET A 32 -7.52 10.10 3.48
CA MET A 32 -8.98 9.96 3.41
C MET A 32 -9.58 9.03 4.48
N GLN A 33 -8.77 8.50 5.39
CA GLN A 33 -9.21 7.53 6.37
C GLN A 33 -10.29 8.10 7.33
N PRO A 34 -11.28 7.28 7.74
CA PRO A 34 -11.51 5.92 7.26
C PRO A 34 -12.11 5.89 5.84
N ILE A 35 -11.55 5.07 4.93
CA ILE A 35 -12.02 4.96 3.54
C ILE A 35 -12.43 3.54 3.15
N GLY A 36 -13.58 3.41 2.49
CA GLY A 36 -14.05 2.13 1.95
C GLY A 36 -13.30 1.73 0.67
N ARG A 37 -13.18 0.41 0.42
CA ARG A 37 -12.50 -0.12 -0.78
C ARG A 37 -13.05 0.45 -2.09
N ARG A 38 -14.38 0.58 -2.21
CA ARG A 38 -15.01 1.13 -3.41
C ARG A 38 -14.51 2.55 -3.72
N SER A 39 -14.68 3.46 -2.77
CA SER A 39 -14.24 4.85 -2.92
C SER A 39 -12.74 4.94 -3.16
N LEU A 40 -11.93 4.14 -2.46
CA LEU A 40 -10.49 4.10 -2.67
C LEU A 40 -10.13 3.62 -4.09
N SER A 41 -10.81 2.60 -4.61
CA SER A 41 -10.57 2.08 -5.96
C SER A 41 -10.97 3.08 -7.04
N GLU A 42 -12.08 3.80 -6.84
CA GLU A 42 -12.53 4.89 -7.70
C GLU A 42 -11.51 6.04 -7.72
N THR A 43 -11.00 6.48 -6.55
CA THR A 43 -9.97 7.52 -6.45
C THR A 43 -8.66 7.11 -7.14
N MET A 44 -8.29 5.84 -7.04
CA MET A 44 -7.04 5.32 -7.62
C MET A 44 -7.17 4.91 -9.10
N GLY A 45 -8.38 4.88 -9.66
CA GLY A 45 -8.61 4.44 -11.04
C GLY A 45 -8.30 2.96 -11.28
N ILE A 46 -8.33 2.12 -10.24
CA ILE A 46 -8.09 0.67 -10.32
C ILE A 46 -9.36 -0.11 -9.98
N THR A 47 -9.43 -1.37 -10.39
CA THR A 47 -10.59 -2.21 -10.04
C THR A 47 -10.57 -2.56 -8.55
N GLU A 48 -11.76 -2.73 -7.95
CA GLU A 48 -11.89 -3.22 -6.57
C GLU A 48 -11.18 -4.56 -6.36
N ARG A 49 -11.10 -5.41 -7.40
CA ARG A 49 -10.40 -6.69 -7.32
C ARG A 49 -8.90 -6.51 -7.09
N VAL A 50 -8.27 -5.59 -7.83
CA VAL A 50 -6.83 -5.29 -7.69
C VAL A 50 -6.57 -4.66 -6.33
N LEU A 51 -7.35 -3.63 -5.96
CA LEU A 51 -7.22 -2.97 -4.67
C LEU A 51 -7.38 -3.96 -3.50
N ARG A 52 -8.31 -4.92 -3.60
CA ARG A 52 -8.51 -5.94 -2.58
C ARG A 52 -7.25 -6.80 -2.39
N THR A 53 -6.61 -7.24 -3.47
CA THR A 53 -5.36 -8.02 -3.38
C THR A 53 -4.30 -7.26 -2.59
N GLU A 54 -4.07 -6.01 -2.94
CA GLU A 54 -3.02 -5.21 -2.28
C GLU A 54 -3.40 -4.85 -0.84
N THR A 55 -4.64 -4.46 -0.59
CA THR A 55 -5.11 -4.15 0.78
C THR A 55 -5.13 -5.39 1.69
N ASP A 56 -5.38 -6.59 1.16
CA ASP A 56 -5.26 -7.84 1.92
C ASP A 56 -3.79 -8.10 2.33
N VAL A 57 -2.82 -7.84 1.45
CA VAL A 57 -1.39 -7.92 1.78
C VAL A 57 -1.01 -6.89 2.84
N LEU A 58 -1.41 -5.62 2.67
CA LEU A 58 -1.12 -4.55 3.63
C LEU A 58 -1.72 -4.84 5.01
N LYS A 59 -2.91 -5.43 5.05
CA LYS A 59 -3.55 -5.88 6.29
C LYS A 59 -2.76 -7.02 6.94
N GLN A 60 -2.32 -8.02 6.17
CA GLN A 60 -1.50 -9.12 6.69
C GLN A 60 -0.16 -8.63 7.28
N LEU A 61 0.40 -7.56 6.71
CA LEU A 61 1.59 -6.89 7.23
C LEU A 61 1.32 -5.96 8.42
N ASN A 62 0.07 -5.86 8.88
CA ASN A 62 -0.39 -4.97 9.93
C ASN A 62 -0.10 -3.49 9.63
N LEU A 63 -0.20 -3.08 8.36
CA LEU A 63 -0.04 -1.67 7.94
C LEU A 63 -1.39 -0.95 7.84
N ILE A 64 -2.49 -1.68 7.65
CA ILE A 64 -3.83 -1.12 7.62
C ILE A 64 -4.77 -1.93 8.51
N GLU A 65 -5.74 -1.25 9.11
CA GLU A 65 -6.82 -1.85 9.88
C GLU A 65 -8.17 -1.58 9.20
N PRO A 66 -8.87 -2.63 8.73
CA PRO A 66 -10.23 -2.50 8.20
C PRO A 66 -11.27 -2.48 9.32
N SER A 67 -12.24 -1.57 9.20
CA SER A 67 -13.40 -1.48 10.09
C SER A 67 -14.71 -1.40 9.30
N LYS A 68 -15.85 -1.31 10.00
CA LYS A 68 -17.16 -1.10 9.35
C LYS A 68 -17.25 0.24 8.61
N SER A 69 -16.50 1.26 9.04
CA SER A 69 -16.49 2.58 8.40
C SER A 69 -15.44 2.72 7.29
N GLY A 70 -14.51 1.78 7.16
CA GLY A 70 -13.44 1.82 6.16
C GLY A 70 -12.10 1.37 6.70
N MET A 71 -11.07 1.49 5.87
CA MET A 71 -9.68 1.20 6.19
C MET A 71 -8.99 2.45 6.74
N THR A 72 -8.14 2.22 7.73
CA THR A 72 -7.27 3.22 8.37
C THR A 72 -5.85 2.66 8.40
N LEU A 73 -4.83 3.52 8.50
CA LEU A 73 -3.47 3.08 8.81
C LEU A 73 -3.38 2.67 10.27
N THR A 74 -2.67 1.59 10.54
CA THR A 74 -2.20 1.29 11.91
C THR A 74 -1.07 2.25 12.28
N GLU A 75 -0.63 2.26 13.54
CA GLU A 75 0.57 3.00 13.97
C GLU A 75 1.80 2.59 13.13
N ARG A 76 2.02 1.27 12.95
CA ARG A 76 3.08 0.74 12.09
C ARG A 76 2.92 1.17 10.62
N GLY A 77 1.69 1.19 10.12
CA GLY A 77 1.40 1.65 8.77
C GLY A 77 1.76 3.12 8.55
N LEU A 78 1.45 3.95 9.55
CA LEU A 78 1.78 5.36 9.55
C LEU A 78 3.30 5.58 9.58
N GLU A 79 4.03 4.85 10.43
CA GLU A 79 5.49 4.89 10.50
C GLU A 79 6.14 4.55 9.14
N VAL A 80 5.68 3.47 8.50
CA VAL A 80 6.18 3.04 7.18
C VAL A 80 5.87 4.09 6.11
N TYR A 81 4.64 4.60 6.08
CA TYR A 81 4.23 5.62 5.11
C TYR A 81 5.08 6.90 5.25
N GLN A 82 5.21 7.43 6.46
CA GLN A 82 6.00 8.63 6.72
C GLN A 82 7.49 8.41 6.44
N GLY A 83 8.02 7.23 6.79
CA GLY A 83 9.41 6.88 6.50
C GLY A 83 9.72 6.86 5.00
N LEU A 84 8.77 6.45 4.16
CA LEU A 84 8.91 6.46 2.69
C LEU A 84 8.62 7.82 2.07
N GLU A 85 7.79 8.67 2.68
CA GLU A 85 7.48 10.02 2.19
C GLU A 85 8.65 11.01 2.37
N LEU A 86 9.54 10.75 3.33
CA LEU A 86 10.71 11.57 3.64
C LEU A 86 11.97 11.22 2.81
N VAL A 87 11.89 10.23 1.93
CA VAL A 87 12.98 9.75 1.06
C VAL A 87 12.80 10.29 -0.36
#